data_AF-A0A953LWT1-F1
#
_entry.id   AF-A0A953LWT1-F1
#
_cell.length_a   1.000
_cell.length_b   1.000
_cell.length_c   1.000
_cell.angle_alpha   90.00
_cell.angle_beta   90.00
_cell.angle_gamma   90.00
#
_symmetry.space_group_name_H-M   'P 1'
#
loop_
_entity.id
_entity.type
_entity.pdbx_description
1 polymer ?
#
loop_
_entity_poly.entity_id
_entity_poly.type
_entity_poly.pdbx_seq_one_letter_code
_entity_poly.pdbx_strand_id
1 'polypeptide(L)'
;MADSAPTPTAKTHSRLPGAHDADRPPLAGFTLRFLAGIFVFAGLLGAFAYVRFMQSEKYIGESHKRMLAAGAALSPEQCAHEVVAWRAECPALNLLCDAGVMRIADGCLSGADRTAYCASVGDATASTEFGYDECRQYETDRKKKKTCGSMFRAIDTHCRRLASEGAP
;
A
#
# COMPACT_ATOMS: atom_id res chain seq x y z
N MET A 1 -83.57 7.16 44.83
CA MET A 1 -83.12 7.44 46.21
C MET A 1 -81.67 7.90 46.06
N ALA A 2 -81.46 9.20 45.82
CA ALA A 2 -81.19 10.23 46.84
C ALA A 2 -79.87 9.89 47.57
N ASP A 3 -78.78 10.68 47.52
CA ASP A 3 -78.72 12.13 47.73
C ASP A 3 -77.46 12.79 47.14
N SER A 4 -77.68 13.94 46.49
CA SER A 4 -77.16 15.29 46.79
C SER A 4 -75.73 15.49 47.35
N ALA A 5 -74.86 16.12 46.52
CA ALA A 5 -73.95 17.29 46.73
C ALA A 5 -73.00 17.35 47.97
N PRO A 6 -71.78 17.98 47.91
CA PRO A 6 -71.51 19.27 47.26
C PRO A 6 -70.14 19.49 46.56
N THR A 7 -70.14 20.46 45.63
CA THR A 7 -68.99 21.23 45.10
C THR A 7 -68.70 22.38 46.08
N PRO A 8 -67.45 22.67 46.53
CA PRO A 8 -66.51 23.53 45.78
C PRO A 8 -65.01 23.23 46.04
N THR A 9 -64.07 23.47 45.13
CA THR A 9 -63.40 24.78 45.00
C THR A 9 -62.35 24.67 43.90
N ALA A 10 -62.38 25.63 42.98
CA ALA A 10 -61.32 25.86 42.02
C ALA A 10 -60.02 26.23 42.76
N LYS A 11 -59.01 25.37 42.70
CA LYS A 11 -57.62 25.78 42.94
C LYS A 11 -56.96 26.03 41.60
N THR A 12 -56.94 27.31 41.24
CA THR A 12 -56.02 27.91 40.29
C THR A 12 -54.59 27.60 40.72
N HIS A 13 -54.01 26.51 40.22
CA HIS A 13 -52.57 26.34 40.28
C HIS A 13 -51.95 27.10 39.12
N SER A 14 -51.40 28.24 39.48
CA SER A 14 -50.58 29.13 38.68
C SER A 14 -49.66 28.36 37.74
N ARG A 15 -49.70 28.72 36.45
CA ARG A 15 -48.62 28.41 35.51
C ARG A 15 -47.31 28.92 36.11
N LEU A 16 -46.37 28.02 36.40
CA LEU A 16 -44.97 28.41 36.50
C LEU A 16 -44.47 28.71 35.09
N PRO A 17 -44.01 29.95 34.82
CA PRO A 17 -43.33 30.27 33.58
C PRO A 17 -41.94 29.64 33.59
N GLY A 18 -41.54 29.10 32.43
CA GLY A 18 -40.16 29.04 31.93
C GLY A 18 -39.04 28.63 32.89
N ALA A 19 -38.54 27.41 32.70
CA ALA A 19 -37.11 27.13 32.84
C ALA A 19 -36.66 26.29 31.64
N HIS A 20 -36.86 26.85 30.45
CA HIS A 20 -35.91 26.63 29.37
C HIS A 20 -34.64 27.41 29.75
N ASP A 21 -33.48 26.81 29.51
CA ASP A 21 -32.17 27.45 29.47
C ASP A 21 -31.54 27.83 30.81
N ALA A 22 -30.73 26.91 31.38
CA ALA A 22 -29.44 27.25 31.99
C ALA A 22 -28.77 26.00 32.59
N ASP A 23 -28.10 25.20 31.75
CA ASP A 23 -26.82 24.61 32.14
C ASP A 23 -26.16 23.95 30.91
N ARG A 24 -25.59 24.79 30.04
CA ARG A 24 -24.52 24.31 29.14
C ARG A 24 -23.22 24.44 29.92
N PRO A 25 -22.58 23.34 30.35
CA PRO A 25 -21.36 23.44 31.12
C PRO A 25 -20.25 24.13 30.31
N PRO A 26 -19.26 24.76 30.97
CA PRO A 26 -18.11 25.45 30.34
C PRO A 26 -17.19 24.52 29.53
N LEU A 27 -17.54 23.24 29.39
CA LEU A 27 -16.87 22.22 28.60
C LEU A 27 -16.83 22.55 27.11
N ALA A 28 -17.77 23.36 26.59
CA ALA A 28 -17.83 23.68 25.16
C ALA A 28 -16.53 24.31 24.63
N GLY A 29 -15.87 25.17 25.42
CA GLY A 29 -14.61 25.80 25.02
C GLY A 29 -13.40 24.87 25.07
N PHE A 30 -13.38 23.90 25.99
CA PHE A 30 -12.32 22.90 26.07
C PHE A 30 -12.48 21.86 24.96
N THR A 31 -13.70 21.34 24.77
CA THR A 31 -14.01 20.36 23.72
C THR A 31 -13.75 20.94 22.32
N LEU A 32 -14.13 22.19 22.05
CA LEU A 32 -13.87 22.82 20.76
C LEU A 32 -12.36 22.98 20.48
N ARG A 33 -11.57 23.42 21.47
CA ARG A 33 -10.12 23.53 21.35
C ARG A 33 -9.45 22.16 21.17
N PHE A 34 -9.94 21.15 21.86
CA PHE A 34 -9.46 19.77 21.73
C PHE A 34 -9.76 19.19 20.35
N LEU A 35 -10.98 19.35 19.84
CA LEU A 35 -11.36 18.92 18.48
C LEU A 35 -10.57 19.64 17.40
N ALA A 36 -10.36 20.96 17.54
CA ALA A 36 -9.50 21.72 16.65
C ALA A 36 -8.05 21.20 16.69
N GLY A 37 -7.53 20.87 17.88
CA GLY A 37 -6.22 20.26 18.06
C GLY A 37 -6.10 18.90 17.35
N ILE A 38 -7.10 18.04 17.48
CA ILE A 38 -7.15 16.74 16.77
C ILE A 38 -7.16 16.97 15.26
N PHE A 39 -7.95 17.92 14.76
CA PHE A 39 -8.04 18.19 13.33
C PHE A 39 -6.70 18.68 12.75
N VAL A 40 -6.04 19.60 13.45
CA VAL A 40 -4.69 20.05 13.07
C VAL A 40 -3.70 18.90 13.10
N PHE A 41 -3.71 18.08 14.15
CA PHE A 41 -2.82 16.93 14.27
C PHE A 41 -3.04 15.89 13.17
N ALA A 42 -4.30 15.57 12.86
CA ALA A 42 -4.67 14.68 11.76
C ALA A 42 -4.20 15.24 10.41
N GLY A 43 -4.35 16.55 10.19
CA GLY A 43 -3.85 17.23 9.00
C GLY A 43 -2.32 17.12 8.87
N LEU A 44 -1.58 17.30 9.96
CA LEU A 44 -0.12 17.15 9.97
C LEU A 44 0.32 15.71 9.66
N LEU A 45 -0.33 14.71 10.25
CA LEU A 45 -0.07 13.30 9.94
C LEU A 45 -0.38 12.97 8.47
N GLY A 46 -1.49 13.49 7.95
CA GLY A 46 -1.88 13.32 6.54
C GLY A 46 -0.84 13.92 5.59
N ALA A 47 -0.42 15.16 5.84
CA ALA A 47 0.62 15.83 5.05
C ALA A 47 1.95 15.07 5.09
N PHE A 48 2.38 14.62 6.27
CA PHE A 48 3.59 13.83 6.43
C PHE A 48 3.53 12.50 5.65
N ALA A 49 2.42 11.76 5.78
CA ALA A 49 2.21 10.51 5.05
C ALA A 49 2.22 10.75 3.54
N TYR A 50 1.59 11.83 3.07
CA TYR A 50 1.56 12.20 1.66
C TYR A 50 2.97 12.52 1.11
N VAL A 51 3.78 13.29 1.84
CA VAL A 51 5.16 13.60 1.42
C VAL A 51 5.99 12.33 1.31
N ARG A 52 5.89 11.42 2.30
CA ARG A 52 6.59 10.12 2.27
C ARG A 52 6.14 9.24 1.10
N PHE A 53 4.85 9.25 0.79
CA PHE A 53 4.31 8.54 -0.36
C PHE A 53 4.87 9.09 -1.68
N MET A 54 4.82 10.41 -1.89
CA MET A 54 5.34 11.06 -3.10
C MET A 54 6.85 10.85 -3.29
N GLN A 55 7.62 10.84 -2.20
CA GLN A 55 9.05 10.52 -2.25
C GLN A 55 9.30 9.06 -2.66
N SER A 56 8.45 8.14 -2.20
CA SER A 56 8.52 6.72 -2.54
C SER A 56 8.24 6.47 -4.02
N GLU A 57 7.19 7.08 -4.56
CA GLU A 57 6.83 7.00 -5.99
C GLU A 57 7.97 7.52 -6.88
N LYS A 58 8.57 8.67 -6.52
CA LYS A 58 9.73 9.21 -7.24
C LYS A 58 10.90 8.24 -7.26
N TYR A 59 11.26 7.69 -6.10
CA TYR A 59 12.36 6.73 -5.98
C TYR A 59 12.12 5.47 -6.82
N ILE A 60 10.91 4.89 -6.76
CA ILE A 60 10.55 3.71 -7.54
C ILE A 60 10.55 4.03 -9.05
N GLY A 61 10.03 5.20 -9.44
CA GLY A 61 10.02 5.64 -10.84
C GLY A 61 11.43 5.86 -11.41
N GLU A 62 12.34 6.46 -10.64
CA GLU A 62 13.74 6.62 -11.02
C GLU A 62 14.47 5.27 -11.07
N SER A 63 14.23 4.40 -10.08
CA SER A 63 14.78 3.05 -10.05
C SER A 63 14.34 2.23 -11.26
N HIS A 64 13.08 2.37 -11.69
CA HIS A 64 12.56 1.71 -12.87
C HIS A 64 13.29 2.16 -14.13
N LYS A 65 13.49 3.46 -14.32
CA LYS A 65 14.25 4.00 -15.46
C LYS A 65 15.70 3.51 -15.46
N ARG A 66 16.33 3.49 -14.28
CA ARG A 66 17.68 2.95 -14.11
C ARG A 66 17.75 1.47 -14.49
N MET A 67 16.80 0.66 -14.02
CA MET A 67 16.77 -0.77 -14.30
C MET A 67 16.44 -1.09 -15.75
N LEU A 68 15.58 -0.30 -16.40
CA LEU A 68 15.37 -0.38 -17.84
C LEU A 68 16.65 -0.14 -18.63
N ALA A 69 17.40 0.90 -18.29
CA ALA A 69 18.69 1.18 -18.93
C ALA A 69 19.74 0.10 -18.64
N ALA A 70 19.82 -0.38 -17.40
CA ALA A 70 20.75 -1.45 -17.01
C ALA A 70 20.40 -2.77 -17.69
N GLY A 71 19.10 -3.06 -17.84
CA GLY A 71 18.58 -4.26 -18.48
C GLY A 71 19.16 -4.53 -19.86
N ALA A 72 19.49 -3.48 -20.62
CA ALA A 72 20.13 -3.60 -21.93
C ALA A 72 21.43 -4.40 -21.93
N ALA A 73 22.17 -4.40 -20.81
CA ALA A 73 23.46 -5.06 -20.66
C ALA A 73 23.43 -6.30 -19.74
N LEU A 74 22.33 -6.52 -19.01
CA LEU A 74 22.21 -7.58 -18.01
C LEU A 74 21.50 -8.81 -18.58
N SER A 75 21.89 -10.01 -18.14
CA SER A 75 21.10 -11.23 -18.33
C SER A 75 19.84 -11.22 -17.44
N PRO A 76 18.83 -12.06 -17.71
CA PRO A 76 17.66 -12.20 -16.84
C PRO A 76 18.00 -12.60 -15.40
N GLU A 77 19.00 -13.45 -15.19
CA GLU A 77 19.51 -13.82 -13.86
C GLU A 77 20.21 -12.64 -13.18
N GLN A 78 21.00 -11.87 -13.93
CA GLN A 78 21.62 -10.65 -13.41
C GLN A 78 20.57 -9.60 -13.03
N CYS A 79 19.48 -9.48 -13.81
CA CYS A 79 18.33 -8.69 -13.43
C CYS A 79 17.73 -9.16 -12.09
N ALA A 80 17.64 -10.48 -11.85
CA ALA A 80 17.17 -11.00 -10.57
C ALA A 80 18.06 -10.54 -9.39
N HIS A 81 19.38 -10.61 -9.54
CA HIS A 81 20.32 -10.14 -8.51
C HIS A 81 20.22 -8.63 -8.27
N GLU A 82 20.16 -7.83 -9.34
CA GLU A 82 20.04 -6.37 -9.25
C GLU A 82 18.74 -5.95 -8.56
N VAL A 83 17.62 -6.62 -8.83
CA VAL A 83 16.35 -6.31 -8.15
C VAL A 83 16.37 -6.76 -6.69
N VAL A 84 17.01 -7.89 -6.36
CA VAL A 84 17.19 -8.30 -4.96
C VAL A 84 18.04 -7.29 -4.20
N ALA A 85 19.12 -6.78 -4.80
CA ALA A 85 19.95 -5.72 -4.23
C ALA A 85 19.16 -4.41 -4.06
N TRP A 86 18.46 -3.97 -5.11
CA TRP A 86 17.58 -2.79 -5.05
C TRP A 86 16.54 -2.89 -3.94
N ARG A 87 15.89 -4.05 -3.79
CA ARG A 87 14.88 -4.26 -2.76
C ARG A 87 15.47 -4.19 -1.35
N ALA A 88 16.71 -4.65 -1.16
CA ALA A 88 17.40 -4.58 0.13
C ALA A 88 17.73 -3.13 0.53
N GLU A 89 17.96 -2.25 -0.45
CA GLU A 89 18.35 -0.84 -0.24
C GLU A 89 17.18 0.14 -0.34
N CYS A 90 15.98 -0.33 -0.71
CA CYS A 90 14.82 0.52 -0.95
C CYS A 90 14.44 1.34 0.31
N PRO A 91 14.54 2.69 0.26
CA PRO A 91 14.27 3.57 1.39
C PRO A 91 12.78 3.90 1.58
N ALA A 92 11.92 3.42 0.67
CA ALA A 92 10.49 3.64 0.72
C ALA A 92 9.80 2.78 1.78
N LEU A 93 8.47 2.95 1.93
CA LEU A 93 7.67 2.06 2.76
C LEU A 93 7.82 0.61 2.27
N ASN A 94 8.06 -0.34 3.18
CA ASN A 94 8.28 -1.75 2.85
C ASN A 94 7.21 -2.32 1.90
N LEU A 95 5.95 -1.96 2.11
CA LEU A 95 4.84 -2.39 1.26
C LEU A 95 4.99 -1.90 -0.19
N LEU A 96 5.44 -0.65 -0.39
CA LEU A 96 5.70 -0.09 -1.71
C LEU A 96 6.94 -0.72 -2.34
N CYS A 97 7.99 -0.97 -1.56
CA CYS A 97 9.17 -1.68 -2.07
C CYS A 97 8.81 -3.10 -2.52
N ASP A 98 8.00 -3.83 -1.75
CA ASP A 98 7.53 -5.18 -2.09
C ASP A 98 6.66 -5.18 -3.35
N ALA A 99 5.70 -4.26 -3.44
CA ALA A 99 4.86 -4.09 -4.63
C ALA A 99 5.68 -3.64 -5.86
N GLY A 100 6.72 -2.84 -5.63
CA GLY A 100 7.61 -2.32 -6.66
C GLY A 100 8.51 -3.38 -7.30
N VAL A 101 8.81 -4.50 -6.61
CA VAL A 101 9.70 -5.57 -7.13
C VAL A 101 9.31 -5.98 -8.55
N MET A 102 8.04 -6.33 -8.77
CA MET A 102 7.58 -6.79 -10.10
C MET A 102 7.68 -5.71 -11.17
N ARG A 103 7.44 -4.44 -10.80
CA ARG A 103 7.59 -3.31 -11.73
C ARG A 103 9.05 -3.10 -12.11
N ILE A 104 9.95 -3.10 -11.13
CA ILE A 104 11.39 -2.95 -11.38
C ILE A 104 11.94 -4.14 -12.18
N ALA A 105 11.46 -5.35 -11.88
CA ALA A 105 11.76 -6.56 -12.64
C ALA A 105 11.40 -6.43 -14.11
N ASP A 106 10.16 -6.03 -14.40
CA ASP A 106 9.69 -5.83 -15.77
C ASP A 106 10.52 -4.78 -16.50
N GLY A 107 10.88 -3.67 -15.83
CA GLY A 107 11.80 -2.68 -16.38
C GLY A 107 13.12 -3.30 -16.82
N CYS A 108 13.77 -4.11 -15.97
CA CYS A 108 15.04 -4.76 -16.31
C CYS A 108 14.91 -5.78 -17.45
N LEU A 109 13.86 -6.61 -17.43
CA LEU A 109 13.64 -7.63 -18.44
C LEU A 109 13.35 -7.02 -19.81
N SER A 110 12.52 -5.97 -19.84
CA SER A 110 12.15 -5.21 -21.04
C SER A 110 13.28 -4.31 -21.58
N GLY A 111 14.43 -4.24 -20.90
CA GLY A 111 15.60 -3.46 -21.34
C GLY A 111 16.33 -4.03 -22.56
N ALA A 112 16.08 -5.29 -22.93
CA ALA A 112 16.61 -5.93 -24.13
C ALA A 112 15.63 -6.99 -24.66
N ASP A 113 15.83 -7.41 -25.91
CA ASP A 113 15.11 -8.58 -26.46
C ASP A 113 15.55 -9.86 -25.73
N ARG A 114 14.58 -10.56 -25.13
CA ARG A 114 14.80 -11.81 -24.38
C ARG A 114 14.32 -13.04 -25.12
N THR A 115 13.91 -12.92 -26.37
CA THR A 115 13.33 -14.02 -27.14
C THR A 115 14.24 -15.24 -27.21
N ALA A 116 15.53 -15.05 -27.52
CA ALA A 116 16.51 -16.14 -27.56
C ALA A 116 16.71 -16.82 -26.21
N TYR A 117 16.74 -16.02 -25.12
CA TYR A 117 16.82 -16.55 -23.77
C TYR A 117 15.58 -17.38 -23.44
N CYS A 118 14.39 -16.82 -23.62
CA CYS A 118 13.12 -17.48 -23.34
C CYS A 118 12.95 -18.78 -24.15
N ALA A 119 13.42 -18.80 -25.40
CA ALA A 119 13.45 -20.02 -26.21
C ALA A 119 14.43 -21.07 -25.66
N SER A 120 15.57 -20.65 -25.11
CA SER A 120 16.57 -21.57 -24.54
C SER A 120 16.11 -22.24 -23.25
N VAL A 121 15.37 -21.52 -22.39
CA VAL A 121 14.83 -22.06 -21.14
C VAL A 121 13.52 -22.81 -21.35
N GLY A 122 12.74 -22.44 -22.37
CA GLY A 122 11.48 -23.11 -22.73
C GLY A 122 10.52 -23.24 -21.55
N ASP A 123 9.92 -24.41 -21.41
CA ASP A 123 8.95 -24.70 -20.33
C ASP A 123 9.59 -24.83 -18.95
N ALA A 124 10.93 -24.81 -18.84
CA ALA A 124 11.61 -24.87 -17.56
C ALA A 124 11.17 -23.70 -16.66
N THR A 125 10.82 -22.53 -17.23
CA THR A 125 10.38 -21.36 -16.45
C THR A 125 9.10 -21.60 -15.66
N ALA A 126 8.26 -22.56 -16.09
CA ALA A 126 7.03 -22.91 -15.39
C ALA A 126 7.27 -23.83 -14.17
N SER A 127 8.45 -24.45 -14.08
CA SER A 127 8.81 -25.34 -12.98
C SER A 127 8.90 -24.59 -11.64
N THR A 128 8.62 -25.30 -10.55
CA THR A 128 8.86 -24.80 -9.19
C THR A 128 10.34 -24.72 -8.84
N GLU A 129 11.19 -25.44 -9.58
CA GLU A 129 12.65 -25.47 -9.38
C GLU A 129 13.37 -24.38 -10.17
N PHE A 130 12.69 -23.68 -11.07
CA PHE A 130 13.27 -22.60 -11.85
C PHE A 130 13.74 -21.45 -10.94
N GLY A 131 15.04 -21.13 -11.02
CA GLY A 131 15.65 -20.13 -10.16
C GLY A 131 16.02 -20.61 -8.76
N TYR A 132 15.78 -21.89 -8.43
CA TYR A 132 16.03 -22.40 -7.09
C TYR A 132 17.51 -22.28 -6.73
N ASP A 133 18.39 -22.79 -7.59
CA ASP A 133 19.83 -22.78 -7.39
C ASP A 133 20.41 -21.37 -7.32
N GLU A 134 19.91 -20.47 -8.17
CA GLU A 134 20.30 -19.06 -8.20
C GLU A 134 19.88 -18.32 -6.91
N CYS A 135 18.75 -18.71 -6.32
CA CYS A 135 18.26 -18.15 -5.07
C CYS A 135 18.88 -18.79 -3.81
N ARG A 136 19.64 -19.89 -3.91
CA ARG A 136 20.25 -20.56 -2.75
C ARG A 136 21.22 -19.68 -1.98
N GLN A 137 21.92 -18.78 -2.65
CA GLN A 137 22.81 -17.82 -2.00
C GLN A 137 22.10 -16.89 -0.98
N TYR A 138 20.77 -16.79 -1.04
CA TYR A 138 19.96 -16.00 -0.12
C TYR A 138 19.25 -16.87 0.94
N GLU A 139 19.63 -18.14 1.12
CA GLU A 139 18.97 -19.07 2.06
C GLU A 139 18.87 -18.54 3.49
N THR A 140 19.85 -17.74 3.93
CA THR A 140 19.90 -17.15 5.28
C THR A 140 19.09 -15.86 5.42
N ASP A 141 18.66 -15.23 4.32
CA ASP A 141 17.87 -14.00 4.30
C ASP A 141 16.51 -14.24 3.65
N ARG A 142 15.49 -14.43 4.50
CA ARG A 142 14.11 -14.70 4.07
C ARG A 142 13.55 -13.64 3.11
N LYS A 143 13.91 -12.36 3.29
CA LYS A 143 13.40 -11.29 2.43
C LYS A 143 14.03 -11.37 1.05
N LYS A 144 15.37 -11.48 0.99
CA LYS A 144 16.09 -11.64 -0.28
C LYS A 144 15.68 -12.91 -1.01
N LYS A 145 15.53 -14.03 -0.30
CA LYS A 145 15.03 -15.29 -0.88
C LYS A 145 13.64 -15.12 -1.50
N LYS A 146 12.71 -14.46 -0.80
CA LYS A 146 11.36 -14.20 -1.33
C LYS A 146 11.43 -13.31 -2.58
N THR A 147 12.21 -12.23 -2.54
CA THR A 147 12.38 -11.33 -3.70
C THR A 147 13.01 -12.05 -4.89
N CYS A 148 14.02 -12.90 -4.66
CA CYS A 148 14.63 -13.71 -5.69
C CYS A 148 13.61 -14.65 -6.35
N GLY A 149 12.80 -15.37 -5.55
CA GLY A 149 11.72 -16.20 -6.08
C GLY A 149 10.69 -15.40 -6.88
N SER A 150 10.34 -14.18 -6.44
CA SER A 150 9.47 -13.27 -7.21
C SER A 150 10.09 -12.87 -8.55
N MET A 151 11.42 -12.69 -8.61
CA MET A 151 12.12 -12.36 -9.86
C MET A 151 12.05 -13.49 -10.88
N PHE A 152 12.27 -14.74 -10.47
CA PHE A 152 12.15 -15.87 -11.40
C PHE A 152 10.71 -16.09 -11.86
N ARG A 153 9.71 -15.74 -11.05
CA ARG A 153 8.32 -15.66 -11.50
C ARG A 153 8.04 -14.52 -12.48
N ALA A 154 8.74 -13.39 -12.33
CA ALA A 154 8.69 -12.31 -13.31
C ALA A 154 9.30 -12.71 -14.65
N ILE A 155 10.43 -13.44 -14.64
CA ILE A 155 11.06 -14.00 -15.84
C ILE A 155 10.09 -14.95 -16.56
N ASP A 156 9.50 -15.90 -15.84
CA ASP A 156 8.50 -16.82 -16.37
C ASP A 156 7.30 -16.10 -16.99
N THR A 157 6.79 -15.07 -16.30
CA THR A 157 5.68 -14.24 -16.80
C THR A 157 6.07 -13.48 -18.07
N HIS A 158 7.29 -12.94 -18.12
CA HIS A 158 7.81 -12.23 -19.28
C HIS A 158 8.00 -13.16 -20.48
N CYS A 159 8.55 -14.35 -20.28
CA CYS A 159 8.73 -15.34 -21.35
C CYS A 159 7.38 -15.83 -21.90
N ARG A 160 6.38 -16.07 -21.04
CA ARG A 160 5.02 -16.40 -21.51
C ARG A 160 4.39 -15.28 -22.32
N ARG A 161 4.61 -14.02 -21.91
CA ARG A 161 4.13 -12.85 -22.67
C ARG A 161 4.75 -12.80 -24.07
N LEU A 162 6.07 -12.93 -24.18
CA LEU A 162 6.75 -12.98 -25.47
C LEU A 162 6.29 -14.15 -26.34
N ALA A 163 6.06 -15.33 -25.75
CA ALA A 163 5.52 -16.49 -26.47
C ALA A 163 4.11 -16.22 -27.03
N SER A 164 3.27 -15.49 -26.30
CA SER A 164 1.93 -15.10 -26.77
C SER A 164 1.93 -14.01 -27.83
N GLU A 165 2.92 -13.11 -27.80
CA GLU A 165 3.07 -12.02 -28.78
C GLU A 165 3.74 -12.50 -30.09
N GLY A 166 4.53 -13.58 -30.03
CA GLY A 166 5.19 -14.21 -31.18
C GLY A 166 4.45 -15.41 -31.77
N ALA A 167 3.25 -15.74 -31.28
CA ALA A 167 2.42 -16.79 -31.85
C ALA A 167 1.76 -16.29 -33.15
N PRO A 168 1.91 -17.00 -34.29
CA PRO A 168 1.25 -16.64 -35.56
C PRO A 168 -0.27 -16.68 -35.48
#